data_AF-A0AA48HFI8-F1
#
_entry.id   AF-A0AA48HFI8-F1
#
_cell.length_a   1.000
_cell.length_b   1.000
_cell.length_c   1.000
_cell.angle_alpha   90.00
_cell.angle_beta   90.00
_cell.angle_gamma   90.00
#
_symmetry.space_group_name_H-M   'P 1'
#
loop_
_entity.id
_entity.type
_entity.pdbx_description
1 polymer ?
#
loop_
_entity_poly.entity_id
_entity_poly.type
_entity_poly.pdbx_seq_one_letter_code
_entity_poly.pdbx_strand_id
1 'polypeptide(L)'
;MLLVVANSALAACFADYRAKMDNPLRLHYGVIELPQDACSVTAAAPVIAERIAQGGWELLQVVSVFDEQGLATRRADAAEYFLRF
;
A
#
# COMPACT_ATOMS: atom_id res chain seq x y z
N MET A 1 -3.43 6.74 -41.64
CA MET A 1 -4.29 6.40 -40.50
C MET A 1 -3.36 6.21 -39.30
N LEU A 2 -3.25 7.23 -38.45
CA LEU A 2 -2.32 7.24 -37.32
C LEU A 2 -3.07 6.62 -36.12
N LEU A 3 -2.66 5.42 -35.69
CA LEU A 3 -3.19 4.75 -34.51
C LEU A 3 -2.52 5.37 -33.28
N VAL A 4 -3.21 6.28 -32.60
CA VAL A 4 -2.82 6.71 -31.26
C VAL A 4 -3.17 5.56 -30.31
N VAL A 5 -2.17 4.79 -29.91
CA VAL A 5 -2.31 3.85 -28.80
C VAL A 5 -2.37 4.72 -27.55
N ALA A 6 -3.58 4.90 -27.00
CA ALA A 6 -3.74 5.48 -25.69
C ALA A 6 -3.18 4.49 -24.67
N ASN A 7 -1.89 4.59 -24.38
CA ASN A 7 -1.35 4.09 -23.13
C ASN A 7 -2.03 4.93 -22.04
N SER A 8 -3.12 4.40 -21.47
CA SER A 8 -3.54 4.82 -20.14
C SER A 8 -2.31 4.72 -19.27
N ALA A 9 -1.75 5.88 -18.90
CA ALA A 9 -0.76 5.95 -17.83
C ALA A 9 -1.46 5.39 -16.60
N LEU A 10 -1.23 4.10 -16.33
CA LEU A 10 -1.72 3.43 -15.15
C LEU A 10 -0.99 4.11 -13.98
N ALA A 11 -1.62 5.13 -13.40
CA ALA A 11 -1.08 5.83 -12.24
C ALA A 11 -0.77 4.79 -11.16
N ALA A 12 0.49 4.70 -10.75
CA ALA A 12 0.88 3.78 -9.69
C ALA A 12 0.04 4.08 -8.45
N CYS A 13 -0.56 3.03 -7.88
CA CYS A 13 -1.47 3.15 -6.75
C CYS A 13 -0.77 2.71 -5.48
N PHE A 14 -0.85 3.52 -4.44
CA PHE A 14 -0.24 3.24 -3.16
C PHE A 14 -1.26 3.37 -2.06
N ALA A 15 -1.01 2.65 -0.98
CA ALA A 15 -1.74 2.83 0.27
C ALA A 15 -0.79 2.87 1.43
N ASP A 16 -1.19 3.62 2.45
CA ASP A 16 -0.56 3.56 3.76
C ASP A 16 -1.50 2.89 4.75
N TYR A 17 -0.90 2.16 5.67
CA TYR A 17 -1.64 1.31 6.59
C TYR A 17 -0.94 1.21 7.94
N ARG A 18 -1.71 0.74 8.93
CA ARG A 18 -1.23 0.36 10.25
C ARG A 18 -1.41 -1.13 10.42
N ALA A 19 -0.41 -1.77 10.98
CA ALA A 19 -0.47 -3.19 11.29
C ALA A 19 0.11 -3.49 12.67
N LYS A 20 -0.32 -4.62 13.23
CA LYS A 20 0.20 -5.17 14.49
C LYS A 20 0.76 -6.56 14.28
N MET A 21 1.71 -6.96 15.12
CA MET A 21 2.07 -8.35 15.31
C MET A 21 1.93 -8.63 16.78
N ASP A 22 1.29 -9.75 17.12
CA ASP A 22 1.12 -10.16 18.51
C ASP A 22 2.25 -11.10 18.94
N ASN A 23 2.56 -11.10 20.25
CA ASN A 23 3.51 -12.02 20.90
C ASN A 23 4.95 -12.02 20.31
N PRO A 24 5.76 -10.95 20.47
CA PRO A 24 5.49 -9.73 21.24
C PRO A 24 4.70 -8.68 20.45
N LEU A 25 3.92 -7.85 21.16
CA LEU A 25 3.16 -6.77 20.54
C LEU A 25 4.09 -5.77 19.86
N ARG A 26 4.00 -5.69 18.54
CA ARG A 26 4.67 -4.69 17.70
C ARG A 26 3.64 -3.97 16.86
N LEU A 27 3.86 -2.68 16.65
CA LEU A 27 3.05 -1.86 15.75
C LEU A 27 3.96 -1.26 14.70
N HIS A 28 3.46 -1.14 13.48
CA HIS A 28 4.13 -0.32 12.49
C HIS A 28 3.16 0.37 11.55
N TYR A 29 3.69 1.40 10.91
CA TYR A 29 3.10 2.07 9.78
C TYR A 29 3.86 1.63 8.53
N GLY A 30 3.15 1.35 7.45
CA GLY A 30 3.73 0.87 6.21
C GLY A 30 3.13 1.57 5.00
N VAL A 31 3.87 1.56 3.91
CA VAL A 31 3.40 2.01 2.60
C VAL A 31 3.59 0.85 1.63
N ILE A 32 2.60 0.60 0.80
CA ILE A 32 2.57 -0.53 -0.13
C ILE A 32 2.03 -0.11 -1.49
N GLU A 33 2.63 -0.62 -2.54
CA GLU A 33 2.12 -0.49 -3.90
C GLU A 33 0.99 -1.49 -4.12
N LEU A 34 -0.13 -1.05 -4.67
CA LEU A 34 -1.31 -1.84 -4.92
C LEU A 34 -1.51 -2.07 -6.41
N PRO A 35 -2.10 -3.22 -6.80
CA PRO A 35 -2.59 -3.37 -8.14
C PRO A 35 -3.70 -2.35 -8.42
N GLN A 36 -3.82 -1.95 -9.68
CA GLN A 36 -4.73 -0.89 -10.14
C GLN A 36 -6.19 -1.13 -9.75
N ASP A 37 -6.63 -2.38 -9.77
CA ASP A 37 -7.99 -2.80 -9.40
C ASP A 37 -8.26 -2.73 -7.88
N ALA A 38 -7.21 -2.64 -7.07
CA ALA A 38 -7.30 -2.47 -5.62
C ALA A 38 -7.12 -1.02 -5.16
N CYS A 39 -7.20 -0.03 -6.07
CA CYS A 39 -6.97 1.38 -5.78
C CYS A 39 -8.13 2.11 -5.09
N SER A 40 -8.66 1.50 -4.02
CA SER A 40 -9.62 2.11 -3.11
C SER A 40 -9.42 1.53 -1.71
N VAL A 41 -9.79 2.26 -0.66
CA VAL A 41 -9.60 1.80 0.73
C VAL A 41 -10.21 0.42 0.97
N THR A 42 -11.42 0.19 0.46
CA THR A 42 -12.14 -1.09 0.61
C THR A 42 -11.47 -2.23 -0.15
N ALA A 43 -10.98 -1.98 -1.37
CA ALA A 43 -10.33 -3.00 -2.19
C ALA A 43 -8.88 -3.27 -1.75
N ALA A 44 -8.21 -2.26 -1.20
CA ALA A 44 -6.85 -2.34 -0.68
C ALA A 44 -6.75 -3.25 0.54
N ALA A 45 -7.70 -3.16 1.47
CA ALA A 45 -7.64 -3.87 2.75
C ALA A 45 -7.35 -5.38 2.63
N PRO A 46 -8.09 -6.19 1.84
CA PRO A 46 -7.79 -7.61 1.71
C PRO A 46 -6.42 -7.88 1.07
N VAL A 47 -6.01 -7.10 0.07
CA VAL A 47 -4.72 -7.23 -0.61
C VAL A 47 -3.56 -6.94 0.35
N ILE A 48 -3.67 -5.88 1.14
CA ILE A 48 -2.66 -5.52 2.12
C ILE A 48 -2.58 -6.58 3.21
N ALA A 49 -3.72 -7.00 3.76
CA ALA A 49 -3.77 -8.00 4.82
C ALA A 49 -3.09 -9.31 4.40
N GLU A 50 -3.36 -9.80 3.19
CA GLU A 50 -2.73 -11.00 2.64
C GLU A 50 -1.20 -10.87 2.52
N ARG A 51 -0.72 -9.75 1.98
CA ARG A 51 0.73 -9.54 1.76
C ARG A 51 1.51 -9.41 3.05
N ILE A 52 1.00 -8.63 4.01
CA ILE A 52 1.73 -8.40 5.28
C ILE A 52 1.63 -9.59 6.23
N ALA A 53 0.61 -10.44 6.10
CA ALA A 53 0.46 -11.67 6.88
C ALA A 53 1.63 -12.64 6.65
N GLN A 54 2.26 -12.62 5.48
CA GLN A 54 3.49 -13.39 5.20
C GLN A 54 4.65 -12.97 6.11
N GLY A 55 4.65 -11.73 6.60
CA GLY A 55 5.58 -11.21 7.59
C GLY A 55 5.12 -11.37 9.04
N GLY A 56 4.00 -12.04 9.29
CA GLY A 56 3.40 -12.19 10.62
C GLY A 56 2.60 -10.97 11.10
N TRP A 57 2.29 -10.02 10.21
CA TRP A 57 1.55 -8.82 10.55
C TRP A 57 0.04 -8.98 10.29
N GLU A 58 -0.76 -8.40 11.16
CA GLU A 58 -2.21 -8.28 11.07
C GLU A 58 -2.56 -6.83 10.74
N LEU A 59 -3.34 -6.63 9.67
CA LEU A 59 -3.79 -5.31 9.25
C LEU A 59 -4.77 -4.74 10.27
N LEU A 60 -4.47 -3.55 10.80
CA LEU A 60 -5.38 -2.81 11.67
C LEU A 60 -6.29 -1.87 10.88
N GLN A 61 -5.68 -1.12 9.96
CA GLN A 61 -6.38 -0.07 9.24
C GLN A 61 -5.62 0.33 7.98
N VAL A 62 -6.35 0.57 6.89
CA VAL A 62 -5.87 1.34 5.74
C VAL A 62 -6.12 2.82 6.02
N VAL A 63 -5.05 3.62 6.07
CA VAL A 63 -5.10 5.03 6.45
C VAL A 63 -5.57 5.88 5.26
N SER A 64 -4.95 5.69 4.10
CA SER A 64 -5.31 6.36 2.85
C SER A 64 -4.83 5.57 1.64
N VAL A 65 -5.40 5.90 0.48
CA VAL A 65 -4.96 5.44 -0.84
C VAL A 65 -4.58 6.70 -1.64
N PHE A 66 -3.44 6.68 -2.32
CA PHE A 66 -2.84 7.83 -2.97
C PHE A 66 -1.98 7.41 -4.17
N ASP A 67 -1.57 8.39 -4.98
CA ASP A 67 -0.68 8.19 -6.12
C ASP A 67 0.81 8.38 -5.73
N GLU A 68 1.71 8.27 -6.69
CA GLU A 68 3.16 8.43 -6.46
C GLU A 68 3.55 9.75 -5.78
N GLN A 69 2.76 10.82 -5.91
CA GLN A 69 3.07 12.13 -5.31
C GLN A 69 2.98 12.08 -3.78
N GLY A 70 2.18 11.17 -3.23
CA GLY A 70 2.02 10.96 -1.79
C GLY A 70 3.12 10.13 -1.11
N LEU A 71 4.06 9.55 -1.88
CA LEU A 71 5.10 8.67 -1.34
C LEU A 71 6.16 9.40 -0.52
N ALA A 72 6.62 10.56 -1.01
CA ALA A 72 7.74 11.27 -0.41
C ALA A 72 7.44 11.69 1.03
N THR A 73 6.21 12.11 1.31
CA THR A 73 5.78 12.54 2.64
C THR A 73 5.65 11.40 3.65
N ARG A 74 5.51 10.15 3.18
CA ARG A 74 5.27 8.97 4.02
C ARG A 74 6.48 8.06 4.20
N ARG A 75 7.54 8.28 3.41
CA ARG A 75 8.77 7.47 3.45
C ARG A 75 9.42 7.46 4.83
N ALA A 76 9.54 8.62 5.47
CA ALA A 76 10.18 8.73 6.78
C ALA A 76 9.38 7.96 7.85
N ASP A 77 8.06 8.09 7.84
CA ASP A 77 7.17 7.44 8.82
C ASP A 77 7.11 5.92 8.64
N ALA A 78 7.15 5.45 7.39
CA ALA A 78 7.11 4.02 7.07
C ALA A 78 8.46 3.31 7.30
N ALA A 79 9.58 4.05 7.30
CA ALA A 79 10.92 3.54 7.57
C ALA A 79 11.21 2.21 6.85
N GLU A 80 11.44 1.12 7.58
CA GLU A 80 11.74 -0.21 7.02
C GLU A 80 10.56 -0.87 6.30
N TYR A 81 9.33 -0.36 6.44
CA TYR A 81 8.10 -0.88 5.84
C TYR A 81 7.62 -0.04 4.66
N PHE A 82 8.46 0.88 4.17
CA PHE A 82 8.20 1.62 2.95
C PHE A 82 8.39 0.72 1.72
N LEU A 83 7.31 0.39 1.02
CA LEU A 83 7.27 -0.45 -0.18
C LEU A 83 7.93 -1.83 0.00
N ARG A 84 7.89 -2.36 1.22
CA ARG A 84 8.54 -3.63 1.57
C ARG A 84 7.72 -4.86 1.23
N PHE A 85 6.40 -4.77 1.46
CA PHE A 85 5.46 -5.87 1.27
C PHE A 85 4.80 -5.74 -0.09
#